data_AF-A0A370V730-F1
#
_entry.id   AF-A0A370V730-F1
#
_cell.length_a   1.000
_cell.length_b   1.000
_cell.length_c   1.000
_cell.angle_alpha   90.00
_cell.angle_beta   90.00
_cell.angle_gamma   90.00
#
_symmetry.space_group_name_H-M   'P 1'
#
loop_
_entity.id
_entity.type
_entity.pdbx_description
1 polymer ?
#
loop_
_entity_poly.entity_id
_entity_poly.type
_entity_poly.pdbx_seq_one_letter_code
_entity_poly.pdbx_strand_id
1 'polypeptide(L)' 'MEELHFVYINANGRIGVHSIQSISYSENHIQGICKNTDRIKTFRKDRILKQYG' A
#
# COMPACT_ATOMS: atom_id res chain seq x y z
N MET A 1 -0.79 -16.54 2.63
CA MET A 1 -0.98 -15.62 1.49
C MET A 1 -0.16 -14.39 1.81
N GLU A 2 0.62 -13.85 0.89
CA GLU A 2 1.51 -12.71 1.18
C GLU A 2 0.67 -11.45 1.47
N GLU A 3 0.93 -10.81 2.61
CA GLU A 3 0.30 -9.55 3.04
C GLU A 3 1.38 -8.51 3.28
N LEU A 4 1.07 -7.24 3.02
CA LEU A 4 1.96 -6.11 3.27
C LEU A 4 1.22 -5.03 4.05
N HIS A 5 1.81 -4.64 5.17
CA HIS A 5 1.29 -3.63 6.07
C HIS A 5 2.21 -2.41 6.08
N PHE A 6 1.65 -1.21 5.88
CA PHE A 6 2.46 -0.01 5.75
C PHE A 6 1.71 1.27 6.11
N VAL A 7 2.48 2.31 6.45
CA VAL A 7 2.01 3.69 6.62
C VAL A 7 2.25 4.43 5.31
N TYR A 8 1.22 5.11 4.81
CA TYR A 8 1.24 5.80 3.52
C TYR A 8 0.77 7.25 3.67
N ILE A 9 1.46 8.17 2.98
CA ILE A 9 1.00 9.55 2.82
C ILE A 9 0.39 9.74 1.43
N ASN A 10 -0.88 10.14 1.38
CA ASN A 10 -1.56 10.37 0.11
C ASN A 10 -1.21 11.73 -0.52
N ALA A 11 -1.70 11.97 -1.74
CA ALA A 11 -1.42 13.22 -2.47
C ALA A 11 -1.91 14.49 -1.77
N ASN A 12 -2.89 14.38 -0.86
CA ASN A 12 -3.41 15.50 -0.07
C ASN A 12 -2.69 15.64 1.29
N GLY A 13 -1.56 14.96 1.48
CA GLY A 13 -0.79 14.98 2.72
C GLY A 13 -1.42 14.21 3.89
N ARG A 14 -2.49 13.43 3.66
CA ARG A 14 -3.13 12.64 4.72
C ARG A 14 -2.39 11.31 4.91
N ILE A 15 -2.05 11.02 6.15
CA ILE A 15 -1.37 9.79 6.55
C ILE A 15 -2.41 8.73 6.94
N GLY A 16 -2.20 7.50 6.50
CA GLY A 16 -3.06 6.37 6.84
C GLY A 16 -2.30 5.05 6.87
N VAL A 17 -2.85 4.08 7.61
CA VAL A 17 -2.35 2.70 7.65
C VAL A 17 -3.09 1.88 6.59
N HIS A 18 -2.34 1.09 5.83
CA HIS A 18 -2.86 0.23 4.78
C HIS A 18 -2.39 -1.20 4.97
N SER A 19 -3.23 -2.13 4.54
CA SER A 19 -2.95 -3.56 4.49
C SER A 19 -3.47 -4.10 3.18
N ILE A 20 -2.58 -4.66 2.37
CA ILE A 20 -2.89 -5.19 1.06
C ILE A 20 -2.48 -6.66 0.94
N GLN A 21 -3.19 -7.38 0.09
CA GLN A 21 -2.90 -8.76 -0.30
C GLN A 21 -2.83 -8.88 -1.83
N SER A 22 -2.41 -10.04 -2.34
CA SER A 22 -2.26 -10.31 -3.78
C SER A 22 -1.38 -9.25 -4.46
N ILE A 23 -0.17 -9.10 -3.93
CA ILE A 23 0.69 -7.95 -4.20
C ILE A 23 1.43 -8.12 -5.53
N SER A 24 1.47 -7.04 -6.31
CA SER A 24 2.31 -6.91 -7.49
C SER A 24 3.26 -5.73 -7.32
N TYR A 25 4.51 -5.93 -7.68
CA TYR A 25 5.58 -4.92 -7.59
C TYR A 25 6.00 -4.47 -8.98
N SER A 26 6.09 -3.16 -9.17
CA SER A 26 6.78 -2.53 -10.30
C SER A 26 7.95 -1.69 -9.76
N GLU A 27 8.73 -1.05 -10.62
CA GLU A 27 9.87 -0.21 -10.21
C GLU A 27 9.46 0.81 -9.13
N ASN A 28 8.45 1.63 -9.42
CA ASN A 28 8.05 2.78 -8.59
C ASN A 28 6.74 2.57 -7.80
N HIS A 29 5.99 1.51 -8.07
CA HIS A 29 4.69 1.27 -7.46
C HIS A 29 4.56 -0.12 -6.86
N ILE A 30 3.71 -0.23 -5.85
CA ILE A 30 3.11 -1.48 -5.37
C ILE A 30 1.61 -1.44 -5.66
N GLN A 31 1.05 -2.56 -6.05
CA GLN A 31 -0.38 -2.72 -6.25
C GLN A 31 -0.86 -3.93 -5.47
N GLY A 32 -2.07 -3.85 -4.92
CA GLY A 32 -2.70 -4.99 -4.25
C GLY A 32 -4.14 -4.70 -3.90
N ILE A 33 -4.83 -5.72 -3.40
CA ILE A 33 -6.21 -5.61 -2.94
C ILE A 33 -6.20 -5.14 -1.49
N CYS A 34 -6.82 -3.99 -1.21
CA CYS A 34 -6.95 -3.48 0.15
C CYS A 34 -7.97 -4.29 0.95
N LYS A 35 -7.57 -4.84 2.10
CA LYS A 35 -8.46 -5.67 2.94
C LYS A 35 -9.73 -4.95 3.40
N ASN A 36 -9.62 -3.64 3.69
CA ASN A 36 -10.75 -2.88 4.24
C ASN A 36 -11.79 -2.49 3.18
N THR A 37 -11.42 -2.45 1.90
CA THR A 37 -12.31 -1.95 0.83
C THR A 37 -12.55 -2.97 -0.27
N ASP A 38 -11.86 -4.11 -0.24
CA ASP A 38 -11.83 -5.15 -1.27
C ASP A 38 -11.64 -4.59 -2.69
N ARG A 39 -10.79 -3.57 -2.80
CA ARG A 39 -10.51 -2.85 -4.05
C ARG A 39 -9.03 -2.89 -4.33
N ILE A 40 -8.70 -3.06 -5.61
CA ILE A 40 -7.34 -2.89 -6.11
C ILE A 40 -6.92 -1.43 -5.90
N LYS A 41 -5.77 -1.22 -5.27
CA LYS A 41 -5.15 0.09 -5.12
C LYS A 41 -3.68 0.04 -5.48
N THR A 42 -3.21 1.12 -6.07
CA THR A 42 -1.81 1.34 -6.42
C THR A 42 -1.22 2.42 -5.53
N PHE A 43 -0.06 2.15 -4.97
CA PHE A 43 0.68 3.04 -4.08
C PHE A 43 2.06 3.29 -4.66
N ARG A 44 2.54 4.54 -4.58
CA ARG A 44 3.92 4.86 -4.95
C ARG A 44 4.85 4.50 -3.80
N LYS A 45 5.98 3.86 -4.10
CA LYS A 45 6.94 3.41 -3.08
C LYS A 45 7.56 4.57 -2.30
N ASP A 46 7.82 5.68 -2.98
CA ASP A 46 8.40 6.91 -2.41
C ASP A 46 7.48 7.60 -1.37
N ARG A 47 6.21 7.19 -1.26
CA ARG A 47 5.23 7.71 -0.31
C ARG A 47 4.92 6.75 0.84
N ILE A 48 5.62 5.64 0.91
CA ILE A 48 5.53 4.71 2.04
C ILE A 48 6.46 5.22 3.13
N LEU A 49 5.88 5.60 4.27
CA LEU A 49 6.62 6.15 5.40
C LEU A 49 7.25 5.07 6.27
N LYS A 50 6.58 3.91 6.38
CA LYS A 50 7.04 2.77 7.18
C LYS A 50 6.36 1.49 6.73
N GLN A 51 7.10 0.39 6.71
CA GLN A 51 6.58 -0.95 6.44
C GLN A 51 6.71 -1.83 7.70
N TYR A 52 5.80 -2.78 7.85
CA TYR A 52 5.81 -3.80 8.90
C TYR A 52 5.79 -5.17 8.25
N GLY A 53 6.65 -6.07 8.72
CA GLY A 53 6.75 -7.46 8.29
C GLY A 53 6.00 -8.42 9.21
#